data_AF-A0AAV1EF87-F1
#
_entry.id   AF-A0AAV1EF87-F1
#
_cell.length_a   1.000
_cell.length_b   1.000
_cell.length_c   1.000
_cell.angle_alpha   90.00
_cell.angle_beta   90.00
_cell.angle_gamma   90.00
#
_symmetry.space_group_name_H-M   'P 1'
#
loop_
_entity.id
_entity.type
_entity.pdbx_description
1 polymer ?
#
loop_
_entity_poly.entity_id
_entity_poly.type
_entity_poly.pdbx_seq_one_letter_code
_entity_poly.pdbx_strand_id
1 'polypeptide(L)'
;MIISSRPPVKSSSAGAMCTLEKRGSIFYLTLTGEDEHCLNPLLIGSIRSVLAQVKSQTTRGSVLITSAHGKFFSNGIDLRYAMAAGSYQAAKDRIMYMVDIFKSLVADFISLPMPTIAALTGHAAGCGLLLAMSHDYITMRSEKAVLYMSELDLGSSLPDCYTSLTVMFRSKLGSPSARRALLLRAAKVRGKEALEMGIVDSVHGNEEETMKAAKGLGEELAKKKWEGNVYAEIRKALYPDLCRILGLKNLEVLPSRI
;
A
#
# COMPACT_ATOMS: atom_id res chain seq x y z
N MET A 1 -18.38 47.14 -1.31
CA MET A 1 -18.45 45.89 -0.53
C MET A 1 -17.82 44.79 -1.39
N ILE A 2 -16.57 44.44 -1.12
CA ILE A 2 -15.83 43.42 -1.87
C ILE A 2 -15.81 42.16 -0.99
N ILE A 3 -16.53 41.13 -1.41
CA ILE A 3 -16.58 39.84 -0.71
C ILE A 3 -15.31 39.07 -1.11
N SER A 4 -14.31 39.12 -0.24
CA SER A 4 -13.08 38.32 -0.35
C SER A 4 -13.38 36.85 -0.02
N SER A 5 -13.35 36.00 -1.03
CA SER A 5 -13.47 34.55 -0.92
C SER A 5 -12.18 33.97 -0.32
N ARG A 6 -12.24 33.49 0.93
CA ARG A 6 -11.14 32.76 1.57
C ARG A 6 -10.90 31.42 0.83
N PRO A 7 -9.63 31.04 0.56
CA PRO A 7 -9.30 29.71 0.04
C PRO A 7 -9.61 28.62 1.09
N PRO A 8 -9.79 27.35 0.65
CA PRO A 8 -10.19 26.27 1.55
C PRO A 8 -9.13 26.01 2.62
N VAL A 9 -9.62 25.72 3.82
CA VAL A 9 -8.85 25.48 5.05
C VAL A 9 -7.91 24.29 4.85
N LYS A 10 -6.59 24.55 4.84
CA LYS A 10 -5.58 23.52 5.12
C LYS A 10 -5.63 23.21 6.61
N SER A 11 -6.17 22.04 6.99
CA SER A 11 -5.98 21.52 8.34
C SER A 11 -4.56 20.95 8.45
N SER A 12 -3.58 21.80 8.74
CA SER A 12 -2.25 21.35 9.11
C SER A 12 -2.24 20.99 10.60
N SER A 13 -2.41 19.71 10.93
CA SER A 13 -2.00 19.19 12.23
C SER A 13 -0.50 18.93 12.20
N ALA A 14 0.24 19.54 13.12
CA ALA A 14 1.59 19.09 13.44
C ALA A 14 1.51 17.61 13.86
N GLY A 15 2.21 16.72 13.15
CA GLY A 15 2.25 15.28 13.45
C GLY A 15 1.49 14.35 12.48
N ALA A 16 0.95 14.85 11.36
CA ALA A 16 0.37 13.97 10.35
C ALA A 16 1.47 13.20 9.58
N MET A 17 1.54 11.88 9.77
CA MET A 17 2.48 10.97 9.06
C MET A 17 2.03 10.63 7.63
N CYS A 18 0.86 11.09 7.24
CA CYS A 18 0.38 11.05 5.87
C CYS A 18 -0.67 12.15 5.65
N THR A 19 -0.88 12.53 4.40
CA THR A 19 -1.89 13.51 3.98
C THR A 19 -2.91 12.88 3.05
N LEU A 20 -4.11 13.44 3.01
CA LEU A 20 -5.18 13.05 2.09
C LEU A 20 -5.64 14.27 1.30
N GLU A 21 -5.67 14.14 -0.02
CA GLU A 21 -6.25 15.13 -0.93
C GLU A 21 -7.26 14.47 -1.87
N LYS A 22 -8.43 15.08 -2.08
CA LYS A 22 -9.40 14.61 -3.08
C LYS A 22 -9.46 15.58 -4.25
N ARG A 23 -9.18 15.10 -5.46
CA ARG A 23 -9.31 15.86 -6.71
C ARG A 23 -10.30 15.15 -7.64
N GLY A 24 -11.51 15.69 -7.75
CA GLY A 24 -12.60 15.02 -8.47
C GLY A 24 -12.94 13.68 -7.81
N SER A 25 -12.82 12.58 -8.56
CA SER A 25 -13.05 11.22 -8.06
C SER A 25 -11.78 10.53 -7.53
N ILE A 26 -10.61 11.16 -7.61
CA ILE A 26 -9.36 10.54 -7.20
C ILE A 26 -8.96 11.05 -5.82
N PHE A 27 -8.71 10.12 -4.91
CA PHE A 27 -8.08 10.35 -3.62
C PHE A 27 -6.58 10.14 -3.73
N TYR A 28 -5.80 11.06 -3.20
CA TYR A 28 -4.35 11.01 -3.12
C TYR A 28 -3.96 10.87 -1.65
N LEU A 29 -3.47 9.70 -1.28
CA LEU A 29 -2.84 9.46 0.02
C LEU A 29 -1.32 9.61 -0.17
N THR A 30 -0.71 10.55 0.54
CA THR A 30 0.74 10.75 0.47
C THR A 30 1.35 10.48 1.81
N LEU A 31 2.25 9.49 1.88
CA LEU A 31 3.09 9.24 3.05
C LEU A 31 4.09 10.37 3.19
N THR A 32 4.18 10.92 4.39
CA THR A 32 5.01 12.08 4.71
C THR A 32 5.84 11.79 5.94
N GLY A 33 7.08 12.25 5.96
CA GLY A 33 7.97 12.07 7.10
C GLY A 33 9.41 11.87 6.64
N GLU A 34 10.33 12.02 7.57
CA GLU A 34 11.77 11.83 7.32
C GLU A 34 12.25 10.45 7.80
N ASP A 35 11.37 9.64 8.39
CA ASP A 35 11.68 8.35 9.01
C ASP A 35 11.71 7.18 8.02
N GLU A 36 11.82 7.46 6.71
CA GLU A 36 11.74 6.48 5.62
C GLU A 36 10.39 5.74 5.54
N HIS A 37 9.34 6.34 6.13
CA HIS A 37 7.99 5.80 6.21
C HIS A 37 7.98 4.38 6.79
N CYS A 38 8.74 4.19 7.86
CA CYS A 38 8.76 2.96 8.63
C CYS A 38 7.40 2.73 9.29
N LEU A 39 6.89 1.52 9.15
CA LEU A 39 5.60 1.05 9.63
C LEU A 39 5.66 0.79 11.13
N ASN A 40 5.55 1.87 11.91
CA ASN A 40 5.28 1.85 13.35
C ASN A 40 3.77 2.03 13.62
N PRO A 41 3.32 1.88 14.88
CA PRO A 41 1.89 2.00 15.20
C PRO A 41 1.27 3.34 14.84
N LEU A 42 2.05 4.43 14.87
CA LEU A 42 1.58 5.77 14.55
C LEU A 42 1.30 5.93 13.05
N LEU A 43 2.24 5.52 12.19
CA LEU A 43 2.06 5.58 10.74
C LEU A 43 0.94 4.63 10.28
N ILE A 44 0.93 3.40 10.79
CA ILE A 44 -0.13 2.43 10.45
C ILE A 44 -1.50 2.97 10.87
N GLY A 45 -1.63 3.49 12.09
CA GLY A 45 -2.87 4.10 12.56
C GLY A 45 -3.31 5.30 11.71
N SER A 46 -2.36 6.14 11.28
CA SER A 46 -2.62 7.29 10.41
C SER A 46 -3.17 6.87 9.05
N ILE A 47 -2.54 5.88 8.40
CA ILE A 47 -3.01 5.36 7.11
C ILE A 47 -4.41 4.78 7.26
N ARG A 48 -4.66 3.95 8.29
CA ARG A 48 -5.99 3.35 8.52
C ARG A 48 -7.07 4.40 8.75
N SER A 49 -6.77 5.47 9.49
CA SER A 49 -7.68 6.61 9.67
C SER A 49 -8.01 7.29 8.33
N VAL A 50 -7.00 7.52 7.49
CA VAL A 50 -7.20 8.06 6.14
C VAL A 50 -8.03 7.11 5.27
N LEU A 51 -7.79 5.79 5.32
CA LEU A 51 -8.60 4.82 4.56
C LEU A 51 -10.07 4.81 5.01
N ALA A 52 -10.34 4.95 6.31
CA ALA A 52 -11.69 5.10 6.83
C ALA A 52 -12.36 6.39 6.31
N GLN A 53 -11.61 7.50 6.25
CA GLN A 53 -12.08 8.76 5.66
C GLN A 53 -12.34 8.64 4.15
N VAL A 54 -11.46 7.97 3.41
CA VAL A 54 -11.65 7.70 1.97
C VAL A 54 -12.91 6.86 1.76
N LYS A 55 -13.10 5.81 2.56
CA LYS A 55 -14.27 4.92 2.49
C LYS A 55 -15.59 5.65 2.78
N SER A 56 -15.61 6.61 3.70
CA SER A 56 -16.82 7.39 4.00
C SER A 56 -17.17 8.44 2.94
N GLN A 57 -16.20 8.84 2.12
CA GLN A 57 -16.35 9.87 1.09
C GLN A 57 -16.39 9.30 -0.34
N THR A 58 -16.28 7.98 -0.48
CA THR A 58 -16.23 7.31 -1.79
C THR A 58 -17.56 7.40 -2.51
N THR A 59 -17.48 7.60 -3.82
CA THR A 59 -18.61 7.59 -4.76
C THR A 59 -18.28 6.71 -5.96
N ARG A 60 -19.27 6.38 -6.81
CA ARG A 60 -19.02 5.58 -8.02
C ARG A 60 -17.93 6.19 -8.88
N GLY A 61 -16.96 5.36 -9.27
CA GLY A 61 -15.77 5.81 -10.02
C GLY A 61 -14.69 6.47 -9.17
N SER A 62 -14.77 6.37 -7.83
CA SER A 62 -13.66 6.79 -7.00
C SER A 62 -12.45 5.88 -7.18
N VAL A 63 -11.25 6.44 -7.03
CA VAL A 63 -9.96 5.72 -7.10
C VAL A 63 -9.04 6.25 -6.00
N LEU A 64 -8.22 5.40 -5.40
CA LEU A 64 -7.18 5.79 -4.46
C LEU A 64 -5.80 5.66 -5.12
N ILE A 65 -4.99 6.71 -5.04
CA ILE A 65 -3.57 6.70 -5.40
C ILE A 65 -2.77 6.94 -4.12
N THR A 66 -1.86 6.03 -3.80
CA THR A 66 -0.94 6.16 -2.68
C THR A 66 0.46 6.47 -3.21
N SER A 67 1.10 7.49 -2.65
CA SER A 67 2.47 7.90 -2.99
C SER A 67 3.24 8.27 -1.72
N ALA A 68 4.51 8.65 -1.87
CA ALA A 68 5.39 8.98 -0.76
C ALA A 68 6.43 10.01 -1.20
N HIS A 69 6.92 10.83 -0.26
CA HIS A 69 8.02 11.76 -0.53
C HIS A 69 9.40 11.17 -0.20
N GLY A 70 10.45 11.68 -0.83
CA GLY A 70 11.82 11.29 -0.51
C GLY A 70 12.22 9.92 -1.08
N LYS A 71 13.16 9.25 -0.40
CA LYS A 71 13.87 8.08 -0.96
C LYS A 71 13.08 6.77 -0.87
N PHE A 72 12.12 6.68 0.04
CA PHE A 72 11.37 5.47 0.32
C PHE A 72 9.89 5.68 0.06
N PHE A 73 9.28 4.71 -0.63
CA PHE A 73 7.85 4.50 -0.53
C PHE A 73 7.53 4.03 0.89
N SER A 74 8.17 2.95 1.35
CA SER A 74 8.21 2.55 2.75
C SER A 74 9.36 1.57 3.01
N ASN A 75 10.07 1.75 4.12
CA ASN A 75 11.14 0.86 4.54
C ASN A 75 10.66 -0.31 5.43
N GLY A 76 9.36 -0.60 5.45
CA GLY A 76 8.80 -1.74 6.18
C GLY A 76 8.74 -1.50 7.69
N ILE A 77 8.79 -2.57 8.48
CA ILE A 77 8.59 -2.51 9.95
C ILE A 77 9.66 -1.63 10.62
N ASP A 78 9.25 -0.78 11.55
CA ASP A 78 10.15 0.11 12.27
C ASP A 78 10.98 -0.63 13.33
N LEU A 79 12.15 -1.13 12.93
CA LEU A 79 13.07 -1.81 13.83
C LEU A 79 13.63 -0.87 14.92
N ARG A 80 13.70 0.44 14.68
CA ARG A 80 14.15 1.41 15.71
C ARG A 80 13.13 1.49 16.83
N TYR A 81 11.84 1.58 16.48
CA TYR A 81 10.75 1.50 17.44
C TYR A 81 10.76 0.18 18.23
N ALA A 82 11.00 -0.95 17.56
CA ALA A 82 11.09 -2.24 18.22
C ALA A 82 12.27 -2.30 19.22
N MET A 83 13.48 -1.93 18.79
CA MET A 83 14.69 -2.01 19.61
C MET A 83 14.70 -1.05 20.79
N ALA A 84 13.93 0.04 20.74
CA ALA A 84 13.73 0.95 21.87
C ALA A 84 12.98 0.33 23.07
N ALA A 85 12.64 -0.96 23.03
CA ALA A 85 11.92 -1.65 24.11
C ALA A 85 12.81 -2.07 25.29
N GLY A 86 14.14 -1.94 25.17
CA GLY A 86 15.09 -2.18 26.25
C GLY A 86 15.39 -3.67 26.54
N SER A 87 14.75 -4.61 25.85
CA SER A 87 15.09 -6.03 25.90
C SER A 87 14.75 -6.74 24.59
N TYR A 88 15.38 -7.91 24.35
CA TYR A 88 15.11 -8.74 23.18
C TYR A 88 13.65 -9.19 23.09
N GLN A 89 13.09 -9.69 24.20
CA GLN A 89 11.71 -10.16 24.24
C GLN A 89 10.72 -9.02 23.94
N ALA A 90 10.90 -7.85 24.57
CA ALA A 90 10.02 -6.72 24.33
C ALA A 90 10.14 -6.17 22.89
N ALA A 91 11.32 -6.23 22.27
CA ALA A 91 11.50 -5.87 20.87
C ALA A 91 10.75 -6.85 19.94
N LYS A 92 10.81 -8.16 20.23
CA LYS A 92 10.05 -9.19 19.52
C LYS A 92 8.54 -8.96 19.64
N ASP A 93 8.05 -8.62 20.83
CA ASP A 93 6.63 -8.34 21.07
C ASP A 93 6.17 -7.09 20.28
N ARG A 94 7.00 -6.04 20.21
CA ARG A 94 6.72 -4.86 19.38
C ARG A 94 6.68 -5.19 17.88
N ILE A 95 7.58 -6.04 17.39
CA ILE A 95 7.57 -6.51 16.00
C ILE A 95 6.28 -7.27 15.71
N MET A 96 5.90 -8.22 16.57
CA MET A 96 4.67 -8.98 16.43
C MET A 96 3.44 -8.08 16.41
N TYR A 97 3.38 -7.10 17.32
CA TYR A 97 2.31 -6.11 17.36
C TYR A 97 2.23 -5.29 16.06
N MET A 98 3.35 -4.77 15.56
CA MET A 98 3.38 -4.01 14.31
C MET A 98 2.92 -4.85 13.11
N VAL A 99 3.32 -6.12 13.04
CA VAL A 99 2.86 -7.02 11.98
C VAL A 99 1.36 -7.30 12.08
N ASP A 100 0.81 -7.45 13.30
CA ASP A 100 -0.63 -7.69 13.49
C ASP A 100 -1.49 -6.49 13.05
N ILE A 101 -1.12 -5.28 13.47
CA ILE A 101 -1.82 -4.07 13.01
C ILE A 101 -1.59 -3.79 11.52
N PHE A 102 -0.45 -4.22 10.97
CA PHE A 102 -0.21 -4.17 9.52
C PHE A 102 -1.14 -5.12 8.75
N LYS A 103 -1.41 -6.33 9.25
CA LYS A 103 -2.44 -7.21 8.64
C LYS A 103 -3.80 -6.53 8.59
N SER A 104 -4.19 -5.83 9.66
CA SER A 104 -5.43 -5.07 9.68
C SER A 104 -5.44 -3.97 8.60
N LEU A 105 -4.31 -3.28 8.39
CA LEU A 105 -4.16 -2.32 7.30
C LEU A 105 -4.27 -2.97 5.92
N VAL A 106 -3.67 -4.15 5.70
CA VAL A 106 -3.83 -4.91 4.44
C VAL A 106 -5.31 -5.25 4.23
N ALA A 107 -6.02 -5.69 5.27
CA ALA A 107 -7.44 -6.01 5.22
C ALA A 107 -8.30 -4.79 4.83
N ASP A 108 -7.94 -3.60 5.34
CA ASP A 108 -8.59 -2.35 4.98
C ASP A 108 -8.42 -2.06 3.49
N PHE A 109 -7.21 -2.19 2.93
CA PHE A 109 -6.95 -2.03 1.50
C PHE A 109 -7.74 -3.01 0.63
N ILE A 110 -7.68 -4.31 0.95
CA ILE A 110 -8.41 -5.34 0.19
C ILE A 110 -9.93 -5.07 0.22
N SER A 111 -10.44 -4.47 1.29
CA SER A 111 -11.86 -4.17 1.46
C SER A 111 -12.30 -2.82 0.92
N LEU A 112 -11.42 -2.01 0.33
CA LEU A 112 -11.79 -0.68 -0.19
C LEU A 112 -12.73 -0.81 -1.41
N PRO A 113 -13.86 -0.08 -1.45
CA PRO A 113 -14.84 -0.16 -2.53
C PRO A 113 -14.44 0.70 -3.75
N MET A 114 -13.18 0.63 -4.16
CA MET A 114 -12.60 1.40 -5.27
C MET A 114 -11.28 0.80 -5.73
N PRO A 115 -10.87 0.95 -6.99
CA PRO A 115 -9.50 0.64 -7.41
C PRO A 115 -8.45 1.42 -6.62
N THR A 116 -7.30 0.79 -6.41
CA THR A 116 -6.17 1.33 -5.65
C THR A 116 -4.88 1.23 -6.44
N ILE A 117 -4.07 2.30 -6.45
CA ILE A 117 -2.81 2.39 -7.19
C ILE A 117 -1.69 2.81 -6.24
N ALA A 118 -0.61 2.05 -6.15
CA ALA A 118 0.62 2.47 -5.48
C ALA A 118 1.56 3.11 -6.51
N ALA A 119 1.90 4.38 -6.31
CA ALA A 119 2.88 5.11 -7.11
C ALA A 119 4.23 5.14 -6.36
N LEU A 120 5.14 4.26 -6.75
CA LEU A 120 6.41 4.04 -6.06
C LEU A 120 7.46 5.02 -6.57
N THR A 121 7.51 6.15 -5.89
CA THR A 121 8.49 7.22 -6.10
C THR A 121 9.88 6.87 -5.55
N GLY A 122 9.95 5.87 -4.63
CA GLY A 122 11.16 5.42 -3.94
C GLY A 122 11.17 3.93 -3.60
N HIS A 123 12.09 3.50 -2.74
CA HIS A 123 12.26 2.09 -2.36
C HIS A 123 11.07 1.53 -1.55
N ALA A 124 10.74 0.26 -1.78
CA ALA A 124 9.77 -0.49 -0.99
C ALA A 124 10.45 -1.77 -0.47
N ALA A 125 10.64 -1.85 0.86
CA ALA A 125 11.42 -2.91 1.50
C ALA A 125 10.57 -3.70 2.51
N GLY A 126 10.67 -5.04 2.50
CA GLY A 126 9.96 -5.91 3.45
C GLY A 126 8.45 -5.63 3.45
N CYS A 127 7.89 -5.28 4.62
CA CYS A 127 6.48 -4.86 4.71
C CYS A 127 6.12 -3.65 3.84
N GLY A 128 7.07 -2.81 3.45
CA GLY A 128 6.85 -1.72 2.50
C GLY A 128 6.50 -2.24 1.08
N LEU A 129 7.11 -3.36 0.66
CA LEU A 129 6.72 -4.05 -0.56
C LEU A 129 5.33 -4.68 -0.41
N LEU A 130 5.03 -5.29 0.75
CA LEU A 130 3.68 -5.81 1.02
C LEU A 130 2.62 -4.70 1.03
N LEU A 131 2.95 -3.50 1.51
CA LEU A 131 2.07 -2.33 1.46
C LEU A 131 1.79 -1.92 0.01
N ALA A 132 2.84 -1.88 -0.83
CA ALA A 132 2.68 -1.64 -2.26
C ALA A 132 1.77 -2.69 -2.90
N MET A 133 2.03 -3.97 -2.63
CA MET A 133 1.23 -5.11 -3.11
C MET A 133 -0.18 -5.17 -2.50
N SER A 134 -0.51 -4.40 -1.48
CA SER A 134 -1.89 -4.29 -0.99
C SER A 134 -2.78 -3.52 -1.97
N HIS A 135 -2.18 -2.75 -2.89
CA HIS A 135 -2.86 -2.03 -3.96
C HIS A 135 -3.10 -2.92 -5.19
N ASP A 136 -4.11 -2.60 -5.99
CA ASP A 136 -4.46 -3.36 -7.20
C ASP A 136 -3.40 -3.19 -8.29
N TYR A 137 -2.88 -1.98 -8.42
CA TYR A 137 -1.89 -1.61 -9.43
C TYR A 137 -0.68 -0.94 -8.79
N ILE A 138 0.48 -1.09 -9.42
CA ILE A 138 1.75 -0.51 -8.99
C ILE A 138 2.44 0.16 -10.18
N THR A 139 2.64 1.48 -10.08
CA THR A 139 3.54 2.22 -10.99
C THR A 139 4.85 2.50 -10.27
N MET A 140 5.99 2.46 -10.98
CA MET A 140 7.30 2.51 -10.33
C MET A 140 8.28 3.44 -11.04
N ARG A 141 9.02 4.22 -10.25
CA ARG A 141 10.14 5.02 -10.75
C ARG A 141 11.35 4.13 -11.02
N SER A 142 11.69 3.95 -12.29
CA SER A 142 12.67 2.97 -12.77
C SER A 142 14.07 3.09 -12.17
N GLU A 143 14.64 4.30 -12.12
CA GLU A 143 16.05 4.48 -11.76
C GLU A 143 16.31 4.46 -10.25
N LYS A 144 15.35 4.96 -9.45
CA LYS A 144 15.53 5.15 -8.01
C LYS A 144 14.73 4.18 -7.14
N ALA A 145 13.58 3.68 -7.58
CA ALA A 145 12.83 2.73 -6.77
C ALA A 145 13.49 1.35 -6.81
N VAL A 146 13.45 0.65 -5.68
CA VAL A 146 13.99 -0.71 -5.53
C VAL A 146 12.99 -1.50 -4.70
N LEU A 147 12.65 -2.70 -5.17
CA LEU A 147 11.77 -3.64 -4.49
C LEU A 147 12.59 -4.79 -3.94
N TYR A 148 12.47 -5.08 -2.65
CA TYR A 148 13.19 -6.19 -2.04
C TYR A 148 12.59 -6.62 -0.70
N MET A 149 12.90 -7.86 -0.33
CA MET A 149 12.67 -8.40 1.01
C MET A 149 14.01 -8.37 1.74
N SER A 150 14.04 -7.78 2.93
CA SER A 150 15.28 -7.54 3.70
C SER A 150 15.55 -8.63 4.73
N GLU A 151 14.63 -9.57 4.93
CA GLU A 151 14.61 -10.44 6.11
C GLU A 151 15.73 -11.49 6.10
N LEU A 152 16.09 -12.02 4.92
CA LEU A 152 17.26 -12.90 4.79
C LEU A 152 18.58 -12.15 5.07
N ASP A 153 18.72 -10.93 4.55
CA ASP A 153 19.91 -10.10 4.80
C ASP A 153 20.03 -9.70 6.28
N LEU A 154 18.90 -9.52 6.96
CA LEU A 154 18.83 -9.22 8.40
C LEU A 154 19.01 -10.46 9.29
N GLY A 155 19.07 -11.67 8.72
CA GLY A 155 19.14 -12.92 9.48
C GLY A 155 17.92 -13.15 10.38
N SER A 156 16.78 -12.53 10.07
CA SER A 156 15.58 -12.58 10.89
C SER A 156 14.59 -13.59 10.29
N SER A 157 14.27 -14.64 11.05
CA SER A 157 13.18 -15.54 10.67
C SER A 157 11.87 -14.76 10.69
N LEU A 158 11.09 -14.86 9.61
CA LEU A 158 9.75 -14.31 9.53
C LEU A 158 8.92 -14.81 10.72
N PRO A 159 8.41 -13.95 11.61
CA PRO A 159 7.47 -14.38 12.64
C PRO A 159 6.26 -15.07 11.98
N ASP A 160 5.59 -16.00 12.65
CA ASP A 160 4.43 -16.73 12.09
C ASP A 160 3.36 -15.79 11.51
N CYS A 161 3.19 -14.62 12.14
CA CYS A 161 2.29 -13.59 11.63
C CYS A 161 2.75 -13.02 10.27
N TYR A 162 4.04 -12.89 10.03
CA TYR A 162 4.61 -12.52 8.74
C TYR A 162 4.50 -13.67 7.72
N THR A 163 4.70 -14.92 8.16
CA THR A 163 4.50 -16.12 7.32
C THR A 163 3.10 -16.15 6.70
N SER A 164 2.07 -15.73 7.44
CA SER A 164 0.72 -15.64 6.89
C SER A 164 0.58 -14.59 5.77
N LEU A 165 1.32 -13.48 5.81
CA LEU A 165 1.33 -12.49 4.74
C LEU A 165 2.11 -12.94 3.49
N THR A 166 2.94 -13.98 3.59
CA THR A 166 3.62 -14.53 2.41
C THR A 166 2.64 -15.08 1.35
N VAL A 167 1.39 -15.36 1.74
CA VAL A 167 0.30 -15.69 0.81
C VAL A 167 0.13 -14.59 -0.25
N MET A 168 0.39 -13.31 0.08
CA MET A 168 0.31 -12.21 -0.87
C MET A 168 1.27 -12.41 -2.05
N PHE A 169 2.48 -12.90 -1.81
CA PHE A 169 3.42 -13.20 -2.89
C PHE A 169 2.91 -14.31 -3.79
N ARG A 170 2.26 -15.34 -3.23
CA ARG A 170 1.65 -16.41 -4.04
C ARG A 170 0.45 -15.92 -4.85
N SER A 171 -0.37 -15.07 -4.24
CA SER A 171 -1.61 -14.55 -4.82
C SER A 171 -1.38 -13.47 -5.87
N LYS A 172 -0.37 -12.62 -5.69
CA LYS A 172 -0.14 -11.45 -6.56
C LYS A 172 1.07 -11.55 -7.47
N LEU A 173 2.06 -12.39 -7.15
CA LEU A 173 3.17 -12.65 -8.07
C LEU A 173 2.94 -13.97 -8.77
N GLY A 174 2.50 -13.91 -10.04
CA GLY A 174 2.27 -15.10 -10.86
C GLY A 174 3.55 -15.92 -11.09
N SER A 175 4.70 -15.25 -11.19
CA SER A 175 5.97 -15.88 -11.54
C SER A 175 6.65 -16.57 -10.34
N PRO A 176 6.90 -17.90 -10.41
CA PRO A 176 7.72 -18.59 -9.40
C PRO A 176 9.15 -18.05 -9.32
N SER A 177 9.74 -17.58 -10.44
CA SER A 177 11.08 -17.03 -10.44
C SER A 177 11.13 -15.68 -9.71
N ALA A 178 10.13 -14.83 -9.89
CA ALA A 178 9.99 -13.57 -9.15
C ALA A 178 9.87 -13.83 -7.65
N ARG A 179 9.03 -14.80 -7.25
CA ARG A 179 8.89 -15.21 -5.84
C ARG A 179 10.22 -15.68 -5.24
N ARG A 180 10.99 -16.51 -5.95
CA ARG A 180 12.31 -16.96 -5.47
C ARG A 180 13.33 -15.82 -5.43
N ALA A 181 13.31 -14.93 -6.41
CA ALA A 181 14.21 -13.77 -6.44
C ALA A 181 14.00 -12.89 -5.20
N LEU A 182 12.76 -12.52 -4.92
CA LEU A 182 12.44 -11.68 -3.77
C LEU A 182 12.65 -12.43 -2.44
N LEU A 183 12.08 -13.63 -2.29
CA LEU A 183 11.97 -14.28 -0.97
C LEU A 183 13.14 -15.19 -0.61
N LEU A 184 13.80 -15.82 -1.59
CA LEU A 184 14.85 -16.82 -1.35
C LEU A 184 16.24 -16.36 -1.80
N ARG A 185 16.34 -15.18 -2.43
CA ARG A 185 17.61 -14.57 -2.83
C ARG A 185 17.80 -13.15 -2.33
N ALA A 186 16.80 -12.57 -1.65
CA ALA A 186 16.79 -11.15 -1.23
C ALA A 186 17.17 -10.20 -2.38
N ALA A 187 16.74 -10.51 -3.62
CA ALA A 187 17.12 -9.75 -4.79
C ALA A 187 16.55 -8.32 -4.71
N LYS A 188 17.39 -7.35 -5.07
CA LYS A 188 17.01 -5.94 -5.22
C LYS A 188 16.55 -5.67 -6.63
N VAL A 189 15.24 -5.77 -6.86
CA VAL A 189 14.61 -5.66 -8.17
C VAL A 189 14.34 -4.20 -8.52
N ARG A 190 14.65 -3.79 -9.75
CA ARG A 190 14.54 -2.39 -10.21
C ARG A 190 13.82 -2.26 -11.55
N GLY A 191 13.17 -1.12 -11.76
CA GLY A 191 12.66 -0.65 -13.06
C GLY A 191 12.17 -1.76 -13.99
N LYS A 192 12.82 -1.89 -15.16
CA LYS A 192 12.43 -2.86 -16.20
C LYS A 192 12.36 -4.31 -15.71
N GLU A 193 13.27 -4.72 -14.83
CA GLU A 193 13.24 -6.06 -14.24
C GLU A 193 11.96 -6.29 -13.42
N ALA A 194 11.52 -5.30 -12.65
CA ALA A 194 10.27 -5.38 -11.89
C ALA A 194 9.04 -5.56 -12.80
N LEU A 195 9.05 -4.88 -13.95
CA LEU A 195 7.99 -4.99 -14.97
C LEU A 195 8.03 -6.37 -15.65
N GLU A 196 9.20 -6.85 -16.06
CA GLU A 196 9.38 -8.16 -16.69
C GLU A 196 9.00 -9.32 -15.75
N MET A 197 9.23 -9.15 -14.45
CA MET A 197 8.81 -10.11 -13.42
C MET A 197 7.31 -10.06 -13.10
N GLY A 198 6.57 -9.07 -13.63
CA GLY A 198 5.15 -8.85 -13.34
C GLY A 198 4.89 -8.40 -11.91
N ILE A 199 5.83 -7.72 -11.27
CA ILE A 199 5.67 -7.16 -9.91
C ILE A 199 4.99 -5.79 -9.98
N VAL A 200 5.23 -5.03 -11.06
CA VAL A 200 4.67 -3.69 -11.30
C VAL A 200 4.00 -3.63 -12.67
N ASP A 201 3.01 -2.75 -12.82
CA ASP A 201 2.23 -2.59 -14.06
C ASP A 201 2.91 -1.66 -15.07
N SER A 202 3.68 -0.68 -14.59
CA SER A 202 4.42 0.24 -15.46
C SER A 202 5.62 0.88 -14.75
N VAL A 203 6.59 1.32 -15.55
CA VAL A 203 7.82 1.96 -15.06
C VAL A 203 8.10 3.26 -15.80
N HIS A 204 8.60 4.26 -15.07
CA HIS A 204 8.78 5.62 -15.59
C HIS A 204 10.12 6.21 -15.15
N GLY A 205 10.66 7.20 -15.87
CA GLY A 205 12.02 7.70 -15.65
C GLY A 205 12.17 8.47 -14.34
N ASN A 206 11.16 9.26 -13.99
CA ASN A 206 11.18 10.13 -12.82
C ASN A 206 9.88 10.09 -12.01
N GLU A 207 9.87 10.81 -10.89
CA GLU A 207 8.74 10.88 -9.96
C GLU A 207 7.50 11.51 -10.62
N GLU A 208 7.67 12.59 -11.37
CA GLU A 208 6.57 13.28 -12.05
C GLU A 208 5.88 12.37 -13.07
N GLU A 209 6.66 11.68 -13.91
CA GLU A 209 6.13 10.71 -14.88
C GLU A 209 5.43 9.53 -14.18
N THR A 210 6.00 9.03 -13.08
CA THR A 210 5.40 7.94 -12.29
C THR A 210 4.03 8.35 -11.74
N MET A 211 3.94 9.56 -11.19
CA MET A 211 2.70 10.13 -10.67
C MET A 211 1.70 10.44 -11.80
N LYS A 212 2.17 10.93 -12.94
CA LYS A 212 1.34 11.18 -14.12
C LYS A 212 0.74 9.88 -14.65
N ALA A 213 1.51 8.79 -14.70
CA ALA A 213 1.02 7.48 -15.11
C ALA A 213 -0.01 6.91 -14.12
N ALA A 214 0.25 7.00 -12.81
CA ALA A 214 -0.72 6.60 -11.80
C ALA A 214 -2.04 7.40 -11.91
N LYS A 215 -1.94 8.72 -12.11
CA LYS A 215 -3.10 9.59 -12.36
C LYS A 215 -3.84 9.21 -13.63
N GLY A 216 -3.13 8.97 -14.74
CA GLY A 216 -3.73 8.55 -16.01
C GLY A 216 -4.52 7.26 -15.87
N LEU A 217 -3.92 6.23 -15.27
CA LEU A 217 -4.60 4.97 -14.96
C LEU A 217 -5.81 5.20 -14.03
N GLY A 218 -5.66 6.04 -13.00
CA GLY A 218 -6.77 6.38 -12.11
C GLY A 218 -7.92 7.08 -12.82
N GLU A 219 -7.65 7.98 -13.76
CA GLU A 219 -8.67 8.65 -14.56
C GLU A 219 -9.38 7.67 -15.53
N GLU A 220 -8.65 6.72 -16.11
CA GLU A 220 -9.24 5.66 -16.95
C GLU A 220 -10.18 4.75 -16.17
N LEU A 221 -9.76 4.32 -14.97
CA LEU A 221 -10.57 3.49 -14.08
C LEU A 221 -11.78 4.26 -13.55
N ALA A 222 -11.60 5.55 -13.19
CA ALA A 222 -12.68 6.39 -12.71
C ALA A 222 -13.82 6.56 -13.73
N LYS A 223 -13.50 6.67 -15.03
CA LYS A 223 -14.49 6.78 -16.12
C LYS A 223 -15.44 5.58 -16.19
N LYS A 224 -15.03 4.41 -15.69
CA LYS A 224 -15.87 3.20 -15.69
C LYS A 224 -17.06 3.29 -14.73
N LYS A 225 -16.97 4.13 -13.69
CA LYS A 225 -18.05 4.39 -12.71
C LYS A 225 -18.67 3.12 -12.12
N TRP A 226 -17.84 2.09 -11.87
CA TRP A 226 -18.29 0.83 -11.28
C TRP A 226 -18.96 1.05 -9.92
N GLU A 227 -19.82 0.10 -9.56
CA GLU A 227 -20.30 -0.03 -8.18
C GLU A 227 -19.13 -0.54 -7.32
N GLY A 228 -18.80 0.22 -6.28
CA GLY A 228 -17.57 0.03 -5.52
C GLY A 228 -17.55 -1.26 -4.70
N ASN A 229 -18.68 -1.66 -4.12
CA ASN A 229 -18.78 -2.90 -3.36
C ASN A 229 -18.63 -4.12 -4.27
N VAL A 230 -19.19 -4.09 -5.48
CA VAL A 230 -18.97 -5.13 -6.50
C VAL A 230 -17.49 -5.24 -6.85
N TYR A 231 -16.78 -4.11 -7.03
CA TYR A 231 -15.34 -4.13 -7.25
C TYR A 231 -14.58 -4.78 -6.09
N ALA A 232 -14.91 -4.42 -4.85
CA ALA A 232 -14.30 -4.99 -3.65
C ALA A 232 -14.54 -6.50 -3.53
N GLU A 233 -15.76 -6.98 -3.82
CA GLU A 233 -16.06 -8.42 -3.75
C GLU A 233 -15.35 -9.21 -4.86
N ILE A 234 -15.27 -8.68 -6.09
CA ILE A 234 -14.46 -9.29 -7.15
C ILE A 234 -12.98 -9.32 -6.75
N ARG A 235 -12.45 -8.24 -6.17
CA ARG A 235 -11.07 -8.21 -5.66
C ARG A 235 -10.84 -9.29 -4.59
N LYS A 236 -11.74 -9.43 -3.62
CA LYS A 236 -11.65 -10.48 -2.59
C LYS A 236 -11.68 -11.88 -3.22
N ALA A 237 -12.53 -12.09 -4.22
CA ALA A 237 -12.64 -13.35 -4.94
C ALA A 237 -11.36 -13.72 -5.71
N LEU A 238 -10.54 -12.76 -6.13
CA LEU A 238 -9.22 -13.03 -6.71
C LEU A 238 -8.22 -13.61 -5.69
N TYR A 239 -8.42 -13.34 -4.40
CA TYR A 239 -7.45 -13.68 -3.34
C TYR A 239 -8.12 -14.40 -2.14
N PRO A 240 -8.76 -15.57 -2.34
CA PRO A 240 -9.54 -16.23 -1.31
C PRO A 240 -8.71 -16.67 -0.09
N ASP A 241 -7.48 -17.15 -0.32
CA ASP A 241 -6.58 -17.55 0.77
C ASP A 241 -6.10 -16.35 1.61
N LEU A 242 -5.85 -15.22 0.95
CA LEU A 242 -5.52 -13.97 1.63
C LEU A 242 -6.72 -13.50 2.47
N CYS A 243 -7.93 -13.53 1.92
CA CYS A 243 -9.14 -13.16 2.67
C CYS A 243 -9.35 -14.04 3.91
N ARG A 244 -9.13 -15.36 3.80
CA ARG A 244 -9.19 -16.28 4.95
C ARG A 244 -8.20 -15.89 6.04
N ILE A 245 -6.96 -15.59 5.67
CA ILE A 245 -5.89 -15.19 6.61
C ILE A 245 -6.20 -13.85 7.27
N LEU A 246 -6.78 -12.91 6.52
CA LEU A 246 -7.16 -11.60 7.02
C LEU A 246 -8.50 -11.59 7.79
N GLY A 247 -9.19 -12.74 7.90
CA GLY A 247 -10.51 -12.83 8.53
C GLY A 247 -11.61 -12.09 7.76
N LEU A 248 -11.40 -11.81 6.48
CA LEU A 248 -12.38 -11.14 5.62
C LEU A 248 -13.44 -12.15 5.18
N LYS A 249 -14.70 -11.84 5.48
CA LYS A 249 -15.85 -12.57 4.94
C LYS A 249 -16.18 -12.07 3.53
N ASN A 250 -16.53 -12.98 2.63
CA ASN A 250 -17.22 -12.62 1.40
C ASN A 250 -18.60 -12.10 1.79
N LEU A 251 -19.03 -10.98 1.20
CA LEU A 251 -20.42 -10.56 1.32
C LEU A 251 -21.28 -11.52 0.47
N GLU A 252 -22.50 -11.80 0.94
CA GLU A 252 -23.48 -12.57 0.16
C GLU A 252 -23.60 -11.99 -1.25
N VAL A 253 -23.78 -12.89 -2.23
CA VAL A 253 -23.92 -12.55 -3.66
C VAL A 253 -24.88 -11.37 -3.80
N LEU A 254 -24.34 -10.20 -4.15
CA LEU A 254 -25.18 -9.04 -4.41
C LEU A 254 -26.03 -9.36 -5.64
N PRO A 255 -27.37 -9.37 -5.54
CA PRO A 255 -28.22 -9.67 -6.68
C PRO A 255 -27.91 -8.68 -7.81
N SER A 256 -27.67 -9.21 -9.01
CA SER A 256 -27.44 -8.38 -10.19
C SER A 256 -28.67 -7.51 -10.40
N ARG A 257 -28.50 -6.19 -10.45
CA ARG A 257 -29.59 -5.25 -10.76
C ARG A 257 -29.86 -5.18 -12.27
N ILE A 258 -29.93 -6.34 -12.94
CA ILE A 258 -30.41 -6.46 -14.32
C ILE A 258 -31.93 -6.43 -14.28
#